data_AF-X0YIZ2-F1
#
_entry.id   AF-X0YIZ2-F1
#
_cell.length_a   1.000
_cell.length_b   1.000
_cell.length_c   1.000
_cell.angle_alpha   90.00
_cell.angle_beta   90.00
_cell.angle_gamma   90.00
#
_symmetry.space_group_name_H-M   'P 1'
#
loop_
_entity.id
_entity.type
_entity.pdbx_description
1 polymer ?
#
loop_
_entity_poly.entity_id
_entity_poly.type
_entity_poly.pdbx_seq_one_letter_code
_entity_poly.pdbx_strand_id
1 'polypeptide(L)'
;MINKVIKGDCEEILLSLKDKELQLISTSSAGASDAPDGYFWYNQERYPFEIKRQNADFAQVELRWDKKNGFFYSGLSKNPHFANFLMNNTEFLEEINKIWTDLPKKYTRENLTPEDRHWDLDHFKDIKKQIDISYIERFYNLKEPPVYYIQIQNRGFYFLGKDITSLGVPRINGKPYLRARIKTRSASTNKWGFLVAIKMPGIKPSAFDIEELDNRKFPFPEGSHIDDKQKSIHNFV
;
A
#
# COMPACT_ATOMS: atom_id res chain seq x y z
N MET A 1 -7.16 -32.90 3.86
CA MET A 1 -7.59 -31.67 3.15
C MET A 1 -6.34 -31.01 2.57
N ILE A 2 -6.23 -30.96 1.25
CA ILE A 2 -5.12 -30.29 0.57
C ILE A 2 -5.34 -28.79 0.77
N ASN A 3 -4.44 -28.12 1.50
CA ASN A 3 -4.41 -26.67 1.57
C ASN A 3 -4.30 -26.15 0.13
N LYS A 4 -5.36 -25.51 -0.36
CA LYS A 4 -5.36 -24.88 -1.67
C LYS A 4 -4.45 -23.65 -1.54
N VAL A 5 -3.20 -23.79 -1.97
CA VAL A 5 -2.20 -22.71 -2.01
C VAL A 5 -2.82 -21.52 -2.70
N ILE A 6 -2.98 -20.40 -1.98
CA ILE A 6 -3.52 -19.17 -2.54
C ILE A 6 -2.34 -18.43 -3.16
N LYS A 7 -2.11 -18.67 -4.45
CA LYS A 7 -1.10 -17.95 -5.24
C LYS A 7 -1.36 -16.44 -5.19
N GLY A 8 -0.30 -15.64 -5.07
CA GLY A 8 -0.38 -14.18 -4.88
C GLY A 8 -0.54 -13.74 -3.43
N ASP A 9 -0.27 -14.61 -2.46
CA ASP A 9 -0.07 -14.21 -1.07
C ASP A 9 1.41 -13.83 -0.82
N CYS A 10 1.64 -12.99 0.19
CA CYS A 10 2.97 -12.47 0.50
C CYS A 10 4.00 -13.60 0.72
N GLU A 11 3.60 -14.66 1.40
CA GLU A 11 4.46 -15.81 1.71
C GLU A 11 4.96 -16.53 0.44
N GLU A 12 4.10 -16.76 -0.56
CA GLU A 12 4.46 -17.46 -1.80
C GLU A 12 5.46 -16.68 -2.66
N ILE A 13 5.30 -15.35 -2.70
CA ILE A 13 6.24 -14.46 -3.39
C ILE A 13 7.62 -14.51 -2.72
N LEU A 14 7.66 -14.49 -1.38
CA LEU A 14 8.90 -14.56 -0.61
C LEU A 14 9.57 -15.95 -0.72
N LEU A 15 8.77 -17.02 -0.78
CA LEU A 15 9.28 -18.37 -1.06
C LEU A 15 9.89 -18.47 -2.46
N SER A 16 9.23 -17.90 -3.47
CA SER A 16 9.74 -17.88 -4.85
C SER A 16 11.11 -17.17 -4.94
N LEU A 17 11.29 -16.05 -4.23
CA LEU A 17 12.59 -15.38 -4.16
C LEU A 17 13.65 -16.21 -3.43
N LYS A 18 13.26 -16.91 -2.36
CA LYS A 18 14.17 -17.79 -1.62
C LYS A 18 14.64 -18.97 -2.47
N ASP A 19 13.73 -19.62 -3.17
CA ASP A 19 14.02 -20.77 -4.04
C ASP A 19 14.93 -20.39 -5.22
N LYS A 20 14.89 -19.13 -5.66
CA LYS A 20 15.79 -18.57 -6.68
C LYS A 20 17.09 -18.00 -6.09
N GLU A 21 17.36 -18.26 -4.81
CA GLU A 21 18.52 -17.72 -4.09
C GLU A 21 18.66 -16.19 -4.19
N LEU A 22 17.54 -15.45 -4.25
CA LEU A 22 17.52 -13.98 -4.20
C LEU A 22 17.15 -13.44 -2.82
N GLN A 23 16.81 -14.31 -1.88
CA GLN A 23 16.58 -13.96 -0.47
C GLN A 23 16.99 -15.11 0.44
N LEU A 24 17.65 -14.82 1.57
CA LEU A 24 18.15 -15.85 2.50
C LEU A 24 17.07 -16.41 3.42
N ILE A 25 16.10 -15.57 3.81
CA ILE A 25 15.03 -15.94 4.74
C ILE A 25 13.72 -15.41 4.17
N SER A 26 12.68 -16.23 4.18
CA SER A 26 11.30 -15.84 3.93
C SER A 26 10.76 -15.06 5.14
N THR A 27 11.16 -13.79 5.29
CA THR A 27 10.60 -12.92 6.33
C THR A 27 9.53 -12.03 5.72
N SER A 28 8.26 -12.29 6.05
CA SER A 28 7.19 -11.31 5.86
C SER A 28 7.18 -10.35 7.05
N SER A 29 7.16 -9.04 6.81
CA SER A 29 6.82 -8.10 7.87
C SER A 29 5.31 -8.22 8.17
N ALA A 30 4.97 -8.70 9.36
CA ALA A 30 3.58 -8.90 9.76
C ALA A 30 2.89 -7.55 10.03
N GLY A 31 2.15 -7.03 9.06
CA GLY A 31 0.89 -6.29 9.21
C GLY A 31 0.83 -5.00 10.05
N ALA A 32 1.92 -4.48 10.61
CA ALA A 32 1.86 -3.31 11.52
C ALA A 32 3.10 -2.42 11.57
N SER A 33 4.17 -2.72 10.84
CA SER A 33 5.40 -1.90 10.80
C SER A 33 5.50 -1.09 9.50
N ASP A 34 6.18 0.05 9.54
CA ASP A 34 6.58 0.82 8.34
C ASP A 34 7.61 0.09 7.45
N ALA A 35 8.09 -1.09 7.90
CA ALA A 35 9.03 -1.92 7.16
C ALA A 35 8.45 -2.42 5.82
N PRO A 36 9.28 -2.57 4.78
CA PRO A 36 8.91 -3.19 3.51
C PRO A 36 8.33 -4.61 3.68
N ASP A 37 7.50 -5.05 2.74
CA ASP A 37 6.91 -6.40 2.75
C ASP A 37 8.00 -7.48 2.49
N GLY A 38 9.05 -7.15 1.73
CA GLY A 38 10.14 -8.06 1.42
C GLY A 38 11.41 -7.36 0.92
N TYR A 39 12.44 -8.17 0.69
CA TYR A 39 13.71 -7.73 0.11
C TYR A 39 14.20 -8.74 -0.93
N PHE A 40 14.87 -8.27 -1.97
CA PHE A 40 15.63 -9.12 -2.88
C PHE A 40 17.08 -8.67 -2.96
N TRP A 41 17.98 -9.62 -3.21
CA TRP A 41 19.37 -9.35 -3.52
C TRP A 41 19.57 -9.26 -5.03
N TYR A 42 20.32 -8.26 -5.48
CA TYR A 42 20.71 -8.11 -6.87
C TYR A 42 22.02 -7.33 -6.96
N ASN A 43 22.95 -7.76 -7.79
CA ASN A 43 24.27 -7.12 -7.96
C ASN A 43 24.95 -6.75 -6.64
N GLN A 44 25.00 -7.70 -5.71
CA GLN A 44 25.61 -7.57 -4.38
C GLN A 44 24.90 -6.62 -3.39
N GLU A 45 23.81 -5.99 -3.79
CA GLU A 45 23.03 -5.08 -2.94
C GLU A 45 21.65 -5.67 -2.60
N ARG A 46 21.08 -5.21 -1.48
CA ARG A 46 19.76 -5.63 -0.99
C ARG A 46 18.75 -4.51 -1.18
N TYR A 47 17.67 -4.81 -1.89
CA TYR A 47 16.65 -3.83 -2.24
C TYR A 47 15.30 -4.18 -1.62
N PRO A 48 14.61 -3.21 -0.99
CA PRO A 48 13.27 -3.42 -0.48
C PRO A 48 12.24 -3.38 -1.61
N PHE A 49 11.17 -4.16 -1.44
CA PHE A 49 10.01 -4.10 -2.31
C PHE A 49 8.72 -4.30 -1.51
N GLU A 50 7.60 -3.91 -2.12
CA GLU A 50 6.27 -4.07 -1.54
C GLU A 50 5.46 -5.12 -2.29
N ILE A 51 4.51 -5.74 -1.59
CA ILE A 51 3.57 -6.70 -2.12
C ILE A 51 2.17 -6.15 -1.86
N LYS A 52 1.34 -6.07 -2.91
CA LYS A 52 -0.05 -5.65 -2.77
C LYS A 52 -1.00 -6.60 -3.48
N ARG A 53 -2.07 -6.94 -2.77
CA ARG A 53 -3.22 -7.64 -3.35
C ARG A 53 -3.91 -6.76 -4.38
N GLN A 54 -4.54 -7.40 -5.36
CA GLN A 54 -5.32 -6.69 -6.35
C GLN A 54 -6.45 -5.90 -5.67
N ASN A 55 -6.66 -4.64 -6.07
CA ASN A 55 -7.65 -3.72 -5.51
C ASN A 55 -7.42 -3.24 -4.06
N ALA A 56 -6.30 -3.61 -3.44
CA ALA A 56 -5.90 -3.06 -2.15
C ALA A 56 -5.75 -1.52 -2.22
N ASP A 57 -5.90 -0.85 -1.08
CA ASP A 57 -5.54 0.55 -0.95
C ASP A 57 -4.01 0.66 -0.95
N PHE A 58 -3.44 1.61 -1.70
CA PHE A 58 -1.98 1.83 -1.71
C PHE A 58 -1.51 2.49 -0.41
N ALA A 59 -2.35 3.36 0.15
CA ALA A 59 -2.18 3.95 1.46
C ALA A 59 -3.53 4.41 2.01
N GLN A 60 -3.64 4.55 3.33
CA GLN A 60 -4.83 5.09 3.99
C GLN A 60 -4.45 5.94 5.21
N VAL A 61 -5.22 7.00 5.47
CA VAL A 61 -5.13 7.83 6.68
C VAL A 61 -6.54 8.06 7.23
N GLU A 62 -6.69 8.12 8.56
CA GLU A 62 -7.96 8.51 9.16
C GLU A 62 -8.16 10.03 9.05
N LEU A 63 -9.40 10.43 8.79
CA LEU A 63 -9.85 11.80 8.97
C LEU A 63 -10.44 11.94 10.37
N ARG A 64 -10.01 12.99 11.07
CA ARG A 64 -10.64 13.50 12.29
C ARG A 64 -11.46 14.74 11.92
N TRP A 65 -12.34 15.17 12.81
CA TRP A 65 -13.16 16.35 12.60
C TRP A 65 -13.23 17.16 13.88
N ASP A 66 -13.24 18.48 13.73
CA ASP A 66 -13.56 19.42 14.80
C ASP A 66 -14.42 20.59 14.28
N LYS A 67 -15.11 21.27 15.20
CA LYS A 67 -16.05 22.35 14.86
C LYS A 67 -15.39 23.57 14.21
N LYS A 68 -14.10 23.83 14.50
CA LYS A 68 -13.38 25.00 14.03
C LYS A 68 -12.83 24.79 12.61
N ASN A 69 -12.26 23.62 12.35
CA ASN A 69 -11.49 23.36 11.13
C ASN A 69 -12.18 22.39 10.16
N GLY A 70 -13.28 21.75 10.57
CA GLY A 70 -13.88 20.66 9.81
C GLY A 70 -13.03 19.40 9.89
N PHE A 71 -12.96 18.64 8.80
CA PHE A 71 -12.07 17.49 8.71
C PHE A 71 -10.60 17.88 8.63
N PHE A 72 -9.76 17.04 9.23
CA PHE A 72 -8.30 17.09 9.13
C PHE A 72 -7.69 15.69 9.15
N TYR A 73 -6.49 15.54 8.59
CA TYR A 73 -5.77 14.27 8.62
C TYR A 73 -5.31 13.95 10.04
N SER A 74 -5.58 12.73 10.51
CA SER A 74 -5.17 12.27 11.83
C SER A 74 -3.64 12.17 11.93
N GLY A 75 -3.03 12.94 12.86
CA GLY A 75 -1.60 12.82 13.19
C GLY A 75 -1.20 11.48 13.82
N LEU A 76 -2.17 10.73 14.34
CA LEU A 76 -1.97 9.38 14.90
C LEU A 76 -1.94 8.27 13.83
N SER A 77 -1.51 8.60 12.62
CA SER A 77 -1.43 7.61 11.54
C SER A 77 -0.35 6.58 11.87
N LYS A 78 -0.68 5.28 11.69
CA LYS A 78 0.32 4.20 11.71
C LYS A 78 1.28 4.24 10.52
N ASN A 79 1.07 5.19 9.60
CA ASN A 79 1.96 5.51 8.50
C ASN A 79 2.21 7.02 8.51
N PRO A 80 3.21 7.50 9.28
CA PRO A 80 3.49 8.92 9.44
C PRO A 80 3.96 9.55 8.13
N HIS A 81 4.68 8.81 7.27
CA HIS A 81 5.11 9.29 5.95
C HIS A 81 3.91 9.63 5.06
N PHE A 82 2.89 8.77 5.02
CA PHE A 82 1.67 9.04 4.24
C PHE A 82 0.85 10.19 4.81
N ALA A 83 0.74 10.27 6.14
CA ALA A 83 0.04 11.37 6.78
C ALA A 83 0.73 12.70 6.50
N ASN A 84 2.05 12.78 6.66
CA ASN A 84 2.85 13.97 6.33
C ASN A 84 2.75 14.32 4.85
N PHE A 85 2.81 13.33 3.96
CA PHE A 85 2.63 13.55 2.53
C PHE A 85 1.27 14.19 2.24
N LEU A 86 0.18 13.68 2.79
CA LEU A 86 -1.15 14.27 2.60
C LEU A 86 -1.33 15.62 3.32
N MET A 87 -0.73 15.81 4.50
CA MET A 87 -0.74 17.09 5.20
C MET A 87 -0.04 18.20 4.40
N ASN A 88 0.92 17.85 3.55
CA ASN A 88 1.57 18.77 2.62
C ASN A 88 0.86 18.90 1.25
N ASN A 89 -0.24 18.17 1.02
CA ASN A 89 -1.06 18.23 -0.20
C ASN A 89 -2.54 18.38 0.19
N THR A 90 -2.90 19.56 0.72
CA THR A 90 -4.18 19.84 1.39
C THR A 90 -5.35 20.05 0.44
N GLU A 91 -5.14 20.14 -0.87
CA GLU A 91 -6.20 20.53 -1.81
C GLU A 91 -7.35 19.51 -1.83
N PHE A 92 -7.08 18.24 -1.51
CA PHE A 92 -8.15 17.25 -1.36
C PHE A 92 -8.89 17.37 -0.03
N LEU A 93 -8.21 17.78 1.04
CA LEU A 93 -8.85 18.03 2.33
C LEU A 93 -9.80 19.23 2.26
N GLU A 94 -9.36 20.30 1.58
CA GLU A 94 -10.17 21.48 1.30
C GLU A 94 -11.42 21.12 0.49
N GLU A 95 -11.26 20.26 -0.53
CA GLU A 95 -12.39 19.74 -1.32
C GLU A 95 -13.36 18.91 -0.48
N ILE A 96 -12.86 18.06 0.41
CA ILE A 96 -13.69 17.30 1.36
C ILE A 96 -14.51 18.26 2.23
N ASN A 97 -13.87 19.25 2.84
CA ASN A 97 -14.54 20.23 3.72
C ASN A 97 -15.49 21.16 2.97
N LYS A 98 -15.28 21.37 1.67
CA LYS A 98 -16.20 22.11 0.81
C LYS A 98 -17.45 21.30 0.44
N ILE A 99 -17.29 20.01 0.15
CA ILE A 99 -18.39 19.13 -0.27
C ILE A 99 -19.21 18.65 0.92
N TRP A 100 -18.54 18.29 2.02
CA TRP A 100 -19.20 17.83 3.23
C TRP A 100 -19.50 18.98 4.18
N THR A 101 -20.77 19.38 4.25
CA THR A 101 -21.23 20.48 5.12
C THR A 101 -21.99 19.98 6.35
N ASP A 102 -22.35 18.70 6.39
CA ASP A 102 -23.06 18.08 7.49
C ASP A 102 -22.19 17.89 8.74
N LEU A 103 -22.83 17.70 9.90
CA LEU A 103 -22.13 17.39 11.14
C LEU A 103 -21.94 15.86 11.29
N PRO A 104 -20.71 15.34 11.26
CA PRO A 104 -20.48 13.90 11.40
C PRO A 104 -20.86 13.44 12.81
N LYS A 105 -21.80 12.50 12.91
CA LYS A 105 -22.34 12.04 14.20
C LYS A 105 -21.25 11.43 15.07
N LYS A 106 -20.31 10.71 14.45
CA LYS A 106 -19.13 10.15 15.13
C LYS A 106 -18.39 11.14 16.03
N TYR A 107 -18.30 12.41 15.62
CA TYR A 107 -17.50 13.42 16.31
C TYR A 107 -18.34 14.44 17.08
N THR A 108 -19.67 14.37 16.96
CA THR A 108 -20.59 15.37 17.52
C THR A 108 -21.58 14.80 18.53
N ARG A 109 -21.70 13.48 18.64
CA ARG A 109 -22.52 12.80 19.64
C ARG A 109 -21.67 12.27 20.78
N GLU A 110 -22.17 12.40 22.00
CA GLU A 110 -21.54 11.86 23.21
C GLU A 110 -21.69 10.33 23.28
N ASN A 111 -22.90 9.82 23.02
CA ASN A 111 -23.21 8.39 23.04
C ASN A 111 -23.53 7.92 21.61
N LEU A 112 -22.63 7.14 21.03
CA LEU A 112 -22.72 6.69 19.63
C LEU A 112 -23.63 5.47 19.47
N THR A 113 -24.68 5.63 18.66
CA THR A 113 -25.66 4.58 18.35
C THR A 113 -25.43 3.96 16.95
N PRO A 114 -25.96 2.76 16.64
CA PRO A 114 -25.93 2.22 15.29
C PRO A 114 -26.60 3.15 14.27
N GLU A 115 -27.64 3.87 14.66
CA GLU A 115 -28.34 4.85 13.83
C GLU A 115 -27.43 6.01 13.44
N ASP A 116 -26.60 6.50 14.36
CA ASP A 116 -25.58 7.52 14.06
C ASP A 116 -24.58 7.04 13.01
N ARG A 117 -24.15 5.78 13.11
CA ARG A 117 -23.25 5.16 12.13
C ARG A 117 -23.92 5.05 10.76
N HIS A 118 -25.16 4.55 10.71
CA HIS A 118 -25.91 4.44 9.45
C HIS A 118 -26.15 5.81 8.83
N TRP A 119 -26.52 6.80 9.65
CA TRP A 119 -26.67 8.17 9.20
C TRP A 119 -25.38 8.68 8.55
N ASP A 120 -24.24 8.55 9.23
CA ASP A 120 -22.94 8.95 8.67
C ASP A 120 -22.65 8.21 7.34
N LEU A 121 -22.84 6.88 7.30
CA LEU A 121 -22.63 6.05 6.09
C LEU A 121 -23.52 6.46 4.92
N ASP A 122 -24.77 6.79 5.20
CA ASP A 122 -25.78 7.12 4.20
C ASP A 122 -25.58 8.53 3.65
N HIS A 123 -25.12 9.46 4.48
CA HIS A 123 -24.97 10.86 4.09
C HIS A 123 -23.58 11.10 3.49
N PHE A 124 -22.51 10.51 4.04
CA PHE A 124 -21.14 10.70 3.53
C PHE A 124 -20.90 9.86 2.28
N LYS A 125 -21.23 10.42 1.13
CA LYS A 125 -20.90 9.84 -0.17
C LYS A 125 -19.40 9.91 -0.42
N ASP A 126 -18.89 8.91 -1.15
CA ASP A 126 -17.48 8.90 -1.56
C ASP A 126 -17.12 10.19 -2.31
N ILE A 127 -16.07 10.87 -1.85
CA ILE A 127 -15.46 12.00 -2.56
C ILE A 127 -14.20 11.49 -3.22
N LYS A 128 -14.00 11.79 -4.51
CA LYS A 128 -12.88 11.26 -5.29
C LYS A 128 -12.17 12.37 -6.05
N LYS A 129 -10.84 12.37 -6.00
CA LYS A 129 -9.98 13.28 -6.76
C LYS A 129 -8.94 12.52 -7.54
N GLN A 130 -8.88 12.70 -8.85
CA GLN A 130 -7.83 12.12 -9.68
C GLN A 130 -6.48 12.71 -9.29
N ILE A 131 -5.46 11.86 -9.23
CA ILE A 131 -4.09 12.27 -8.91
C ILE A 131 -3.14 11.72 -9.97
N ASP A 132 -1.97 12.34 -10.09
CA ASP A 132 -0.91 11.79 -10.92
C ASP A 132 -0.28 10.55 -10.26
N ILE A 133 0.23 9.62 -11.07
CA ILE A 133 0.86 8.40 -10.56
C ILE A 133 2.09 8.65 -9.69
N SER A 134 2.76 9.79 -9.89
CA SER A 134 3.85 10.24 -9.02
C SER A 134 3.45 10.42 -7.56
N TYR A 135 2.16 10.51 -7.21
CA TYR A 135 1.71 10.49 -5.82
C TYR A 135 2.04 9.16 -5.13
N ILE A 136 1.76 8.03 -5.80
CA ILE A 136 2.04 6.70 -5.25
C ILE A 136 3.56 6.51 -5.19
N GLU A 137 4.26 6.87 -6.26
CA GLU A 137 5.71 6.71 -6.36
C GLU A 137 6.44 7.52 -5.28
N ARG A 138 6.12 8.81 -5.13
CA ARG A 138 6.72 9.65 -4.09
C ARG A 138 6.43 9.12 -2.70
N PHE A 139 5.21 8.63 -2.44
CA PHE A 139 4.87 8.05 -1.14
C PHE A 139 5.78 6.86 -0.79
N TYR A 140 5.94 5.89 -1.70
CA TYR A 140 6.80 4.73 -1.44
C TYR A 140 8.28 5.07 -1.40
N ASN A 141 8.72 6.02 -2.22
CA ASN A 141 10.12 6.46 -2.26
C ASN A 141 10.51 7.31 -1.03
N LEU A 142 9.53 7.81 -0.26
CA LEU A 142 9.74 8.52 1.01
C LEU A 142 9.78 7.61 2.24
N LYS A 143 9.52 6.31 2.09
CA LYS A 143 9.69 5.34 3.18
C LYS A 143 11.15 5.21 3.58
N GLU A 144 11.38 4.65 4.76
CA GLU A 144 12.72 4.35 5.26
C GLU A 144 12.82 2.85 5.60
N PRO A 145 13.53 2.04 4.78
CA PRO A 145 14.24 2.42 3.56
C PRO A 145 13.29 2.76 2.38
N PRO A 146 13.74 3.57 1.39
CA PRO A 146 12.96 3.88 0.20
C PRO A 146 12.59 2.65 -0.63
N VAL A 147 11.33 2.55 -1.07
CA VAL A 147 10.85 1.40 -1.84
C VAL A 147 10.62 1.76 -3.30
N TYR A 148 11.40 1.15 -4.20
CA TYR A 148 11.34 1.41 -5.64
C TYR A 148 10.68 0.30 -6.47
N TYR A 149 10.30 -0.82 -5.85
CA TYR A 149 9.72 -1.96 -6.54
C TYR A 149 8.46 -2.45 -5.85
N ILE A 150 7.51 -2.96 -6.63
CA ILE A 150 6.26 -3.49 -6.12
C ILE A 150 5.79 -4.68 -6.95
N GLN A 151 5.38 -5.74 -6.27
CA GLN A 151 4.66 -6.87 -6.83
C GLN A 151 3.16 -6.65 -6.57
N ILE A 152 2.36 -6.61 -7.64
CA ILE A 152 0.91 -6.52 -7.56
C ILE A 152 0.31 -7.87 -7.95
N GLN A 153 -0.44 -8.48 -7.04
CA GLN A 153 -1.10 -9.77 -7.27
C GLN A 153 -1.90 -9.75 -8.58
N ASN A 154 -1.70 -10.79 -9.41
CA ASN A 154 -2.33 -10.97 -10.74
C ASN A 154 -2.05 -9.83 -11.74
N ARG A 155 -1.05 -9.00 -11.50
CA ARG A 155 -0.66 -7.90 -12.39
C ARG A 155 0.83 -7.91 -12.70
N GLY A 156 1.67 -8.33 -11.77
CA GLY A 156 3.10 -8.55 -11.98
C GLY A 156 3.99 -7.59 -11.19
N PHE A 157 5.26 -7.55 -11.58
CA PHE A 157 6.33 -6.78 -10.95
C PHE A 157 6.61 -5.48 -11.69
N TYR A 158 6.81 -4.39 -10.95
CA TYR A 158 6.96 -3.02 -11.47
C TYR A 158 7.99 -2.23 -10.67
N PHE A 159 8.55 -1.19 -11.28
CA PHE A 159 9.24 -0.13 -10.55
C PHE A 159 8.33 1.08 -10.26
N LEU A 160 8.68 1.84 -9.22
CA LEU A 160 8.01 3.02 -8.69
C LEU A 160 8.87 4.28 -8.93
N GLY A 161 8.58 5.01 -10.01
CA GLY A 161 9.30 6.23 -10.38
C GLY A 161 10.67 6.00 -11.02
N LYS A 162 11.58 5.25 -10.39
CA LYS A 162 12.93 4.96 -10.89
C LYS A 162 13.25 3.47 -10.81
N ASP A 163 13.75 2.89 -11.91
CA ASP A 163 14.33 1.55 -11.95
C ASP A 163 15.80 1.61 -11.50
N ILE A 164 16.02 1.58 -10.19
CA ILE A 164 17.36 1.75 -9.59
C ILE A 164 18.33 0.59 -9.89
N THR A 165 17.81 -0.59 -10.20
CA THR A 165 18.60 -1.79 -10.54
C THR A 165 18.69 -2.05 -12.05
N SER A 166 17.97 -1.28 -12.87
CA SER A 166 17.91 -1.47 -14.32
C SER A 166 17.45 -2.88 -14.73
N LEU A 167 16.50 -3.46 -14.00
CA LEU A 167 15.93 -4.78 -14.31
C LEU A 167 15.12 -4.79 -15.61
N GLY A 168 14.70 -3.61 -16.10
CA GLY A 168 13.91 -3.50 -17.33
C GLY A 168 12.44 -3.89 -17.14
N VAL A 169 11.98 -4.03 -15.89
CA VAL A 169 10.55 -4.17 -15.58
C VAL A 169 9.83 -2.86 -15.90
N PRO A 170 8.52 -2.88 -16.25
CA PRO A 170 7.82 -1.65 -16.59
C PRO A 170 7.59 -0.76 -15.35
N ARG A 171 7.52 0.55 -15.58
CA ARG A 171 6.99 1.50 -14.60
C ARG A 171 5.56 1.11 -14.27
N ILE A 172 5.18 1.20 -12.99
CA ILE A 172 3.76 1.08 -12.63
C ILE A 172 2.92 2.08 -13.44
N ASN A 173 1.75 1.65 -13.93
CA ASN A 173 0.89 2.48 -14.75
C ASN A 173 -0.58 2.16 -14.49
N GLY A 174 -1.37 3.18 -14.17
CA GLY A 174 -2.79 3.08 -13.85
C GLY A 174 -3.43 4.46 -13.74
N LYS A 175 -4.68 4.53 -13.24
CA LYS A 175 -5.42 5.78 -13.06
C LYS A 175 -5.70 6.04 -11.57
N PRO A 176 -4.73 6.60 -10.82
CA PRO A 176 -4.89 6.72 -9.39
C PRO A 176 -5.81 7.87 -9.00
N TYR A 177 -6.46 7.69 -7.86
CA TYR A 177 -7.29 8.73 -7.25
C TYR A 177 -7.25 8.62 -5.72
N LEU A 178 -7.40 9.77 -5.06
CA LEU A 178 -7.71 9.84 -3.63
C LEU A 178 -9.21 9.62 -3.44
N ARG A 179 -9.58 8.86 -2.41
CA ARG A 179 -10.96 8.59 -2.03
C ARG A 179 -11.18 8.88 -0.56
N ALA A 180 -12.01 9.88 -0.26
CA ALA A 180 -12.58 10.04 1.07
C ALA A 180 -13.79 9.11 1.19
N ARG A 181 -13.88 8.33 2.28
CA ARG A 181 -14.98 7.40 2.53
C ARG A 181 -15.17 7.15 4.01
N ILE A 182 -16.30 6.55 4.36
CA ILE A 182 -16.51 5.90 5.65
C ILE A 182 -16.25 4.40 5.54
N LYS A 183 -15.66 3.81 6.58
CA LYS A 183 -15.49 2.36 6.72
C LYS A 183 -15.98 1.90 8.08
N THR A 184 -16.92 0.95 8.09
CA THR A 184 -17.27 0.18 9.29
C THR A 184 -16.09 -0.71 9.67
N ARG A 185 -15.61 -0.56 10.91
CA ARG A 185 -14.54 -1.37 11.50
C ARG A 185 -15.10 -2.58 12.23
N SER A 186 -16.19 -2.40 12.96
CA SER A 186 -16.91 -3.47 13.63
C SER A 186 -18.35 -3.04 13.83
N ALA A 187 -19.29 -3.79 13.23
CA ALA A 187 -20.71 -3.50 13.37
C ALA A 187 -21.21 -3.80 14.79
N SER A 188 -20.73 -4.89 15.40
CA SER A 188 -21.12 -5.36 16.74
C SER A 188 -20.69 -4.43 17.86
N THR A 189 -19.54 -3.79 17.73
CA THR A 189 -19.04 -2.80 18.72
C THR A 189 -19.29 -1.35 18.28
N ASN A 190 -20.12 -1.16 17.26
CA ASN A 190 -20.45 0.12 16.67
C ASN A 190 -19.23 1.04 16.36
N LYS A 191 -18.21 0.49 15.69
CA LYS A 191 -17.00 1.23 15.32
C LYS A 191 -16.97 1.50 13.83
N TRP A 192 -16.83 2.76 13.43
CA TRP A 192 -16.59 3.21 12.06
C TRP A 192 -15.56 4.33 12.04
N GLY A 193 -15.06 4.69 10.85
CA GLY A 193 -14.16 5.83 10.69
C GLY A 193 -14.27 6.46 9.32
N PHE A 194 -13.88 7.73 9.26
CA PHE A 194 -13.71 8.49 8.03
C PHE A 194 -12.25 8.34 7.61
N LEU A 195 -11.99 8.09 6.34
CA LEU A 195 -10.65 7.82 5.83
C LEU A 195 -10.46 8.48 4.48
N VAL A 196 -9.21 8.85 4.19
CA VAL A 196 -8.72 9.02 2.83
C VAL A 196 -7.85 7.84 2.46
N ALA A 197 -8.05 7.27 1.28
CA ALA A 197 -7.21 6.21 0.74
C ALA A 197 -6.79 6.51 -0.71
N ILE A 198 -5.59 6.06 -1.10
CA ILE A 198 -5.20 6.03 -2.51
C ILE A 198 -5.69 4.73 -3.14
N LYS A 199 -6.44 4.87 -4.23
CA LYS A 199 -6.87 3.79 -5.11
C LYS A 199 -6.20 3.93 -6.47
N MET A 200 -5.90 2.80 -7.10
CA MET A 200 -5.44 2.79 -8.50
C MET A 200 -6.09 1.63 -9.28
N PRO A 201 -7.27 1.84 -9.87
CA PRO A 201 -7.84 0.92 -10.83
C PRO A 201 -7.04 0.94 -12.15
N GLY A 202 -7.28 -0.08 -12.97
CA GLY A 202 -6.77 -0.12 -14.34
C GLY A 202 -5.26 -0.26 -14.44
N ILE A 203 -4.62 -0.93 -13.47
CA ILE A 203 -3.19 -1.22 -13.53
C ILE A 203 -2.92 -2.08 -14.76
N LYS A 204 -2.06 -1.58 -15.65
CA LYS A 204 -1.63 -2.30 -16.85
C LYS A 204 -0.78 -3.50 -16.43
N PRO A 205 -1.09 -4.74 -16.85
CA PRO A 205 -0.29 -5.91 -16.51
C PRO A 205 1.18 -5.76 -16.93
N SER A 206 2.09 -6.23 -16.09
CA SER A 206 3.50 -6.42 -16.38
C SER A 206 3.71 -7.75 -17.10
N ALA A 207 4.70 -7.80 -17.98
CA ALA A 207 5.20 -9.04 -18.54
C ALA A 207 6.08 -9.82 -17.55
N PHE A 208 6.41 -9.22 -16.40
CA PHE A 208 7.27 -9.79 -15.37
C PHE A 208 6.48 -10.08 -14.10
N ASP A 209 6.83 -11.16 -13.41
CA ASP A 209 6.15 -11.62 -12.19
C ASP A 209 7.07 -12.53 -11.38
N ILE A 210 7.19 -12.27 -10.08
CA ILE A 210 8.09 -13.06 -9.22
C ILE A 210 7.64 -14.53 -9.13
N GLU A 211 6.32 -14.77 -9.14
CA GLU A 211 5.73 -16.11 -9.08
C GLU A 211 5.58 -16.75 -10.48
N GLU A 212 6.02 -16.07 -11.54
CA GLU A 212 5.94 -16.51 -12.94
C GLU A 212 4.51 -16.91 -13.37
N LEU A 213 3.49 -16.26 -12.80
CA LEU A 213 2.08 -16.56 -13.09
C LEU A 213 1.70 -16.18 -14.53
N ASP A 214 0.78 -16.93 -15.13
CA ASP A 214 0.21 -16.66 -16.46
C ASP A 214 1.27 -16.54 -17.58
N ASN A 215 2.36 -17.31 -17.51
CA ASN A 215 3.52 -17.27 -18.43
C ASN A 215 4.27 -15.93 -18.43
N ARG A 216 4.15 -15.13 -17.36
CA ARG A 216 5.00 -13.94 -17.16
C ARG A 216 6.43 -14.39 -16.83
N LYS A 217 7.39 -13.56 -17.23
CA LYS A 217 8.82 -13.83 -17.05
C LYS A 217 9.24 -13.53 -15.62
N PHE A 218 10.19 -14.30 -15.10
CA PHE A 218 10.87 -13.92 -13.88
C PHE A 218 11.58 -12.55 -14.06
N PRO A 219 11.53 -11.62 -13.08
CA PRO A 219 12.04 -10.26 -13.27
C PRO A 219 13.57 -10.13 -13.36
N PHE A 220 14.30 -11.15 -12.93
CA PHE A 220 15.75 -11.08 -12.74
C PHE A 220 16.48 -11.83 -13.87
N PRO A 221 17.62 -11.30 -14.37
CA PRO A 221 18.47 -11.99 -15.33
C PRO A 221 18.87 -13.40 -14.86
N GLU A 222 19.03 -14.31 -15.81
CA GLU A 222 19.50 -15.67 -15.54
C GLU A 222 20.85 -15.65 -14.81
N GLY A 223 20.99 -16.50 -13.79
CA GLY A 223 22.18 -16.55 -12.94
C GLY A 223 22.23 -15.48 -11.85
N SER A 224 21.19 -14.67 -11.65
CA SER A 224 21.09 -13.81 -10.46
C SER A 224 20.92 -14.68 -9.21
N HIS A 225 21.83 -14.57 -8.25
CA HIS A 225 21.78 -15.26 -6.96
C HIS A 225 22.60 -14.50 -5.92
N ILE A 226 22.39 -14.83 -4.65
CA ILE A 226 23.22 -14.37 -3.53
C ILE A 226 24.59 -15.07 -3.59
N ASP A 227 25.67 -14.29 -3.63
CA ASP A 227 27.07 -14.77 -3.56
C ASP A 227 27.37 -15.37 -2.17
N ASP A 228 28.24 -16.37 -2.10
CA ASP A 228 28.78 -16.97 -0.88
C ASP A 228 29.31 -15.96 0.14
N LYS A 229 29.93 -14.85 -0.32
CA LYS A 229 30.34 -13.75 0.57
C LYS A 229 29.15 -13.15 1.32
N GLN A 230 28.00 -13.01 0.67
CA GLN A 230 26.80 -12.44 1.26
C GLN A 230 26.10 -13.45 2.18
N LYS A 231 26.15 -14.75 1.86
CA LYS A 231 25.67 -15.84 2.73
C LYS A 231 26.38 -15.79 4.09
N SER A 232 27.69 -15.49 4.11
CA SER A 232 28.47 -15.41 5.36
C SER A 232 28.16 -14.20 6.26
N ILE A 233 27.70 -13.08 5.69
CA ILE A 233 27.36 -11.86 6.46
C ILE A 233 26.03 -12.02 7.22
N HIS A 234 25.11 -12.86 6.73
CA HIS A 234 23.79 -13.08 7.36
C HIS A 234 23.74 -14.25 8.35
N ASN A 235 24.83 -15.01 8.53
CA ASN A 235 24.92 -16.00 9.61
C ASN A 235 25.15 -15.36 11.01
N PHE A 236 25.12 -14.03 11.11
CA PHE A 236 25.36 -13.26 12.34
C PHE A 236 24.18 -12.34 12.76
N VAL A 237 23.00 -12.49 12.15
CA VAL A 237 21.78 -11.74 12.52
C VAL A 237 20.65 -12.68 12.91
#